data_AF-A0A8T4VH23-F1
#
_entry.id   AF-A0A8T4VH23-F1
#
_cell.length_a   1.000
_cell.length_b   1.000
_cell.length_c   1.000
_cell.angle_alpha   90.00
_cell.angle_beta   90.00
_cell.angle_gamma   90.00
#
_symmetry.space_group_name_H-M   'P 1'
#
loop_
_entity.id
_entity.type
_entity.pdbx_description
1 polymer ?
#
loop_
_entity_poly.entity_id
_entity_poly.type
_entity_poly.pdbx_seq_one_letter_code
_entity_poly.pdbx_strand_id
1 'polypeptide(L)'
;MEVKTMKTVNSKKMFSTLVLGLFLVSMVPLAFAEDDSTDNDDDANDDDDTNDDDRLTRREVVKERYENNKERREKTADKIKEIREDIAEHRAKVKEARENLAERREELKRICAEDPNSDACQDVKEKAKGDSKEFLLRSVDRILSGLDKMRDRVANSEWSQEDKDKATVTLDQYIADVEALKTKIEALTKENTRENYKAIAEELRAKWKEIKEDFKEFAKNVVNRKLDKVVERMNNAADKFEAIIGRLSEKGVDVTEAKSLLSDLRAKLDEAAAAEGREQHALLKEAHGILKKLNAEVMELRRTLKSENAGIVSGNEPESDDKEDDTAEATSSDNTADAATA
;
A
#
# COMPACT_ATOMS: atom_id res chain seq x y z
N MET A 1 26.75 13.26 -32.72
CA MET A 1 26.65 12.91 -31.29
C MET A 1 26.36 14.20 -30.53
N GLU A 2 25.09 14.52 -30.32
CA GLU A 2 24.69 15.71 -29.56
C GLU A 2 24.24 15.27 -28.17
N VAL A 3 25.01 15.63 -27.16
CA VAL A 3 24.69 15.41 -25.75
C VAL A 3 23.64 16.44 -25.36
N LYS A 4 22.40 15.98 -25.22
CA LYS A 4 21.26 16.78 -24.75
C LYS A 4 21.45 17.08 -23.27
N THR A 5 21.74 18.33 -22.94
CA THR A 5 21.91 18.81 -21.57
C THR A 5 20.59 18.67 -20.79
N MET A 6 20.64 17.87 -19.71
CA MET A 6 19.55 17.72 -18.75
C MET A 6 19.27 19.08 -18.09
N LYS A 7 18.06 19.59 -18.27
CA LYS A 7 17.53 20.77 -17.55
C LYS A 7 17.59 20.51 -16.05
N THR A 8 18.31 21.36 -15.33
CA THR A 8 18.34 21.40 -13.88
C THR A 8 16.95 21.72 -13.33
N VAL A 9 16.35 20.76 -12.63
CA VAL A 9 15.02 20.92 -12.04
C VAL A 9 15.10 21.90 -10.87
N ASN A 10 14.26 22.93 -10.94
CA ASN A 10 14.26 24.11 -10.07
C ASN A 10 13.95 23.74 -8.60
N SER A 11 14.94 23.87 -7.71
CA SER A 11 14.90 23.44 -6.30
C SER A 11 13.98 24.27 -5.38
N LYS A 12 13.24 25.25 -5.90
CA LYS A 12 12.43 26.21 -5.12
C LYS A 12 11.01 25.75 -4.78
N LYS A 13 10.47 24.73 -5.48
CA LYS A 13 9.10 24.18 -5.29
C LYS A 13 9.05 22.84 -4.55
N MET A 14 10.19 22.34 -4.08
CA MET A 14 10.40 20.95 -3.68
C MET A 14 10.44 20.69 -2.16
N PHE A 15 10.18 21.71 -1.34
CA PHE A 15 10.32 21.63 0.12
C PHE A 15 9.09 21.00 0.80
N SER A 16 7.91 21.15 0.19
CA SER A 16 6.65 20.58 0.69
C SER A 16 6.28 19.26 0.00
N THR A 17 6.79 18.97 -1.20
CA THR A 17 6.38 17.78 -1.99
C THR A 17 6.96 16.45 -1.52
N LEU A 18 7.91 16.43 -0.57
CA LEU A 18 8.62 15.19 -0.23
C LEU A 18 8.22 14.55 1.10
N VAL A 19 7.92 15.35 2.12
CA VAL A 19 7.16 14.89 3.31
C VAL A 19 5.80 14.32 2.86
N LEU A 20 5.28 14.80 1.72
CA LEU A 20 4.14 14.27 0.95
C LEU A 20 4.33 12.88 0.37
N GLY A 21 5.43 12.68 -0.36
CA GLY A 21 5.66 11.43 -1.07
C GLY A 21 5.68 10.29 -0.07
N LEU A 22 6.23 10.55 1.11
CA LEU A 22 6.27 9.66 2.26
C LEU A 22 4.93 9.37 2.92
N PHE A 23 4.04 10.38 3.02
CA PHE A 23 2.70 10.16 3.55
C PHE A 23 1.82 9.40 2.55
N LEU A 24 1.91 9.75 1.27
CA LEU A 24 1.22 9.06 0.17
C LEU A 24 1.70 7.61 -0.01
N VAL A 25 2.97 7.33 0.29
CA VAL A 25 3.53 5.96 0.32
C VAL A 25 2.97 5.12 1.48
N SER A 26 2.77 5.72 2.67
CA SER A 26 2.14 5.02 3.80
C SER A 26 0.65 4.75 3.57
N MET A 27 0.02 5.55 2.71
CA MET A 27 -1.40 5.51 2.35
C MET A 27 -1.62 5.22 0.87
N VAL A 28 -0.77 4.37 0.28
CA VAL A 28 -1.29 3.48 -0.75
C VAL A 28 -2.01 2.39 0.05
N PRO A 29 -3.35 2.43 0.25
CA PRO A 29 -4.05 1.17 0.21
C PRO A 29 -3.56 0.51 -1.04
N LEU A 30 -2.90 -0.62 -0.88
CA LEU A 30 -2.93 -1.61 -1.92
C LEU A 30 -4.39 -2.01 -2.05
N ALA A 31 -5.18 -1.17 -2.73
CA ALA A 31 -6.53 -1.48 -3.19
C ALA A 31 -6.52 -2.67 -4.16
N PHE A 32 -5.32 -3.20 -4.47
CA PHE A 32 -5.06 -4.39 -5.25
C PHE A 32 -4.60 -5.60 -4.43
N ALA A 33 -4.42 -5.47 -3.10
CA ALA A 33 -3.93 -6.59 -2.30
C ALA A 33 -4.89 -7.07 -1.20
N GLU A 34 -6.07 -6.46 -1.05
CA GLU A 34 -7.18 -7.00 -0.24
C GLU A 34 -8.51 -7.03 -1.00
N ASP A 35 -8.50 -6.65 -2.28
CA ASP A 35 -9.60 -6.97 -3.20
C ASP A 35 -9.35 -8.39 -3.73
N ASP A 36 -10.23 -9.32 -3.35
CA ASP A 36 -10.20 -10.75 -3.67
C ASP A 36 -9.07 -11.58 -3.04
N SER A 37 -8.91 -11.55 -1.71
CA SER A 37 -8.72 -12.88 -1.08
C SER A 37 -10.04 -13.63 -1.25
N THR A 38 -10.19 -14.30 -2.39
CA THR A 38 -10.83 -15.59 -2.40
C THR A 38 -10.02 -16.47 -1.46
N ASP A 39 -10.28 -16.31 -0.15
CA ASP A 39 -10.13 -17.39 0.81
C ASP A 39 -11.14 -18.44 0.36
N ASN A 40 -10.79 -19.15 -0.71
CA ASN A 40 -11.27 -20.48 -0.98
C ASN A 40 -10.58 -21.37 0.06
N ASP A 41 -10.95 -21.17 1.32
CA ASP A 41 -11.09 -22.25 2.29
C ASP A 41 -12.45 -22.92 2.02
N ASP A 42 -12.75 -23.18 0.75
CA ASP A 42 -13.67 -24.24 0.38
C ASP A 42 -12.78 -25.49 0.35
N ASP A 43 -12.66 -26.07 1.55
CA ASP A 43 -12.27 -27.45 1.77
C ASP A 43 -13.06 -28.29 0.76
N ALA A 44 -12.39 -28.69 -0.33
CA ALA A 44 -13.03 -29.31 -1.48
C ALA A 44 -13.30 -30.79 -1.23
N ASN A 45 -13.94 -31.08 -0.11
CA ASN A 45 -14.73 -32.29 0.14
C ASN A 45 -16.19 -31.84 0.21
N ASP A 46 -16.76 -31.49 -0.94
CA ASP A 46 -18.20 -31.30 -1.09
C ASP A 46 -18.74 -32.61 -1.67
N ASP A 47 -18.80 -33.62 -0.80
CA ASP A 47 -19.89 -34.59 -0.85
C ASP A 47 -21.14 -33.79 -0.44
N ASP A 48 -22.07 -33.70 -1.39
CA ASP A 48 -23.30 -32.92 -1.42
C ASP A 48 -24.24 -33.28 -0.26
N ASP A 49 -24.07 -32.63 0.91
CA ASP A 49 -25.09 -32.61 1.98
C ASP A 49 -24.89 -31.49 3.04
N THR A 50 -24.74 -30.22 2.62
CA THR A 50 -24.65 -29.08 3.56
C THR A 50 -25.90 -28.19 3.61
N ASN A 51 -26.43 -28.06 4.84
CA ASN A 51 -27.64 -27.34 5.25
C ASN A 51 -27.74 -25.88 4.72
N ASP A 52 -28.97 -25.44 4.43
CA ASP A 52 -29.32 -24.05 4.03
C ASP A 52 -28.78 -22.96 5.00
N ASP A 53 -28.51 -23.31 6.26
CA ASP A 53 -27.91 -22.41 7.26
C ASP A 53 -26.50 -21.93 6.86
N ASP A 54 -25.71 -22.76 6.18
CA ASP A 54 -24.31 -22.45 5.83
C ASP A 54 -24.19 -21.50 4.61
N ARG A 55 -25.25 -21.40 3.82
CA ARG A 55 -25.36 -20.40 2.73
C ARG A 55 -25.68 -19.00 3.25
N LEU A 56 -26.46 -18.89 4.33
CA LEU A 56 -26.82 -17.62 4.95
C LEU A 56 -25.60 -17.00 5.63
N THR A 57 -24.82 -17.81 6.38
CA THR A 57 -23.57 -17.38 7.02
C THR A 57 -22.55 -16.87 6.01
N ARG A 58 -22.35 -17.58 4.88
CA ARG A 58 -21.40 -17.15 3.83
C ARG A 58 -21.79 -15.80 3.21
N ARG A 59 -23.08 -15.55 2.98
CA ARG A 59 -23.59 -14.29 2.43
C ARG A 59 -23.42 -13.13 3.40
N GLU A 60 -23.61 -13.38 4.70
CA GLU A 60 -23.38 -12.39 5.76
C GLU A 60 -21.90 -12.01 5.86
N VAL A 61 -21.00 -12.99 5.83
CA VAL A 61 -19.54 -12.76 5.86
C VAL A 61 -19.08 -11.93 4.66
N VAL A 62 -19.58 -12.20 3.45
CA VAL A 62 -19.24 -11.41 2.25
C VAL A 62 -19.75 -9.98 2.36
N LYS A 63 -20.97 -9.80 2.91
CA LYS A 63 -21.55 -8.47 3.10
C LYS A 63 -20.79 -7.67 4.16
N GLU A 64 -20.43 -8.29 5.27
CA GLU A 64 -19.59 -7.67 6.32
C GLU A 64 -18.22 -7.27 5.76
N ARG A 65 -17.58 -8.14 4.98
CA ARG A 65 -16.30 -7.85 4.33
C ARG A 65 -16.42 -6.68 3.35
N TYR A 66 -17.49 -6.60 2.58
CA TYR A 66 -17.76 -5.48 1.68
C TYR A 66 -17.95 -4.16 2.43
N GLU A 67 -18.76 -4.16 3.50
CA GLU A 67 -19.01 -2.98 4.33
C GLU A 67 -17.72 -2.51 5.02
N ASN A 68 -16.93 -3.42 5.58
CA ASN A 68 -15.64 -3.12 6.19
C ASN A 68 -14.64 -2.56 5.16
N ASN A 69 -14.56 -3.14 3.96
CA ASN A 69 -13.71 -2.63 2.89
C ASN A 69 -14.15 -1.24 2.41
N LYS A 70 -15.46 -1.00 2.30
CA LYS A 70 -16.01 0.31 1.98
C LYS A 70 -15.63 1.34 3.05
N GLU A 71 -15.82 1.02 4.32
CA GLU A 71 -15.44 1.88 5.45
C GLU A 71 -13.93 2.17 5.45
N ARG A 72 -13.08 1.17 5.19
CA ARG A 72 -11.63 1.34 5.05
C ARG A 72 -11.26 2.28 3.90
N ARG A 73 -11.94 2.17 2.75
CA ARG A 73 -11.74 3.06 1.60
C ARG A 73 -12.14 4.49 1.91
N GLU A 74 -13.27 4.69 2.57
CA GLU A 74 -13.75 6.00 3.02
C GLU A 74 -12.77 6.62 4.01
N LYS A 75 -12.39 5.88 5.07
CA LYS A 75 -11.35 6.32 6.02
C LYS A 75 -10.03 6.68 5.35
N THR A 76 -9.63 5.95 4.31
CA THR A 76 -8.43 6.28 3.56
C THR A 76 -8.62 7.53 2.70
N ALA A 77 -9.76 7.67 2.03
CA ALA A 77 -10.07 8.83 1.22
C ALA A 77 -10.09 10.11 2.07
N ASP A 78 -10.68 10.04 3.27
CA ASP A 78 -10.73 11.14 4.23
C ASP A 78 -9.32 11.51 4.70
N LYS A 79 -8.50 10.53 5.07
CA LYS A 79 -7.10 10.78 5.43
C LYS A 79 -6.32 11.40 4.26
N ILE A 80 -6.50 10.90 3.03
CA ILE A 80 -5.89 11.47 1.82
C ILE A 80 -6.30 12.93 1.62
N LYS A 81 -7.57 13.24 1.88
CA LYS A 81 -8.09 14.61 1.79
C LYS A 81 -7.50 15.51 2.88
N GLU A 82 -7.51 15.08 4.14
CA GLU A 82 -6.91 15.78 5.28
C GLU A 82 -5.45 16.13 4.99
N ILE A 83 -4.67 15.15 4.53
CA ILE A 83 -3.28 15.36 4.12
C ILE A 83 -3.21 16.43 3.03
N ARG A 84 -4.01 16.34 1.96
CA ARG A 84 -3.99 17.32 0.87
C ARG A 84 -4.29 18.74 1.37
N GLU A 85 -5.19 18.87 2.32
CA GLU A 85 -5.54 20.15 2.96
C GLU A 85 -4.38 20.67 3.80
N ASP A 86 -3.80 19.86 4.69
CA ASP A 86 -2.60 20.18 5.47
C ASP A 86 -1.45 20.66 4.58
N ILE A 87 -1.30 20.02 3.42
CA ILE A 87 -0.26 20.35 2.44
C ILE A 87 -0.51 21.71 1.82
N ALA A 88 -1.74 21.94 1.38
CA ALA A 88 -2.13 23.21 0.79
C ALA A 88 -1.91 24.33 1.81
N GLU A 89 -2.31 24.11 3.06
CA GLU A 89 -2.12 25.03 4.17
C GLU A 89 -0.64 25.29 4.45
N HIS A 90 0.18 24.24 4.58
CA HIS A 90 1.61 24.39 4.79
C HIS A 90 2.31 25.10 3.62
N ARG A 91 1.89 24.84 2.38
CA ARG A 91 2.40 25.57 1.20
C ARG A 91 2.02 27.03 1.23
N ALA A 92 0.79 27.34 1.61
CA ALA A 92 0.33 28.72 1.77
C ALA A 92 1.17 29.43 2.84
N LYS A 93 1.32 28.83 4.04
CA LYS A 93 2.15 29.38 5.13
C LYS A 93 3.62 29.58 4.73
N VAL A 94 4.21 28.66 3.97
CA VAL A 94 5.59 28.81 3.46
C VAL A 94 5.68 29.90 2.40
N LYS A 95 4.68 30.00 1.52
CA LYS A 95 4.62 31.03 0.49
C LYS A 95 4.49 32.41 1.12
N GLU A 96 3.56 32.59 2.04
CA GLU A 96 3.34 33.82 2.81
C GLU A 96 4.62 34.22 3.56
N ALA A 97 5.24 33.29 4.28
CA ALA A 97 6.49 33.58 4.98
C ALA A 97 7.62 34.02 4.03
N ARG A 98 7.66 33.51 2.80
CA ARG A 98 8.63 33.93 1.77
C ARG A 98 8.31 35.31 1.19
N GLU A 99 7.04 35.60 0.97
CA GLU A 99 6.58 36.90 0.49
C GLU A 99 6.88 37.97 1.54
N ASN A 100 6.56 37.72 2.82
CA ASN A 100 6.92 38.59 3.93
C ASN A 100 8.44 38.84 4.01
N LEU A 101 9.27 37.78 3.90
CA LEU A 101 10.73 37.92 3.87
C LEU A 101 11.24 38.73 2.67
N ALA A 102 10.58 38.63 1.51
CA ALA A 102 10.93 39.39 0.32
C ALA A 102 10.53 40.87 0.46
N GLU A 103 9.33 41.15 0.97
CA GLU A 103 8.84 42.50 1.26
C GLU A 103 9.72 43.20 2.28
N ARG A 104 10.07 42.52 3.38
CA ARG A 104 11.01 43.04 4.40
C ARG A 104 12.37 43.35 3.82
N ARG A 105 12.85 42.55 2.86
CA ARG A 105 14.12 42.81 2.18
C ARG A 105 14.07 44.04 1.30
N GLU A 106 12.97 44.27 0.57
CA GLU A 106 12.77 45.47 -0.23
C GLU A 106 12.57 46.71 0.66
N GLU A 107 11.84 46.58 1.76
CA GLU A 107 11.66 47.63 2.77
C GLU A 107 13.00 48.04 3.38
N LEU A 108 13.82 47.07 3.79
CA LEU A 108 15.18 47.30 4.27
C LEU A 108 16.02 48.05 3.23
N LYS A 109 15.95 47.63 1.95
CA LYS A 109 16.68 48.27 0.86
C LYS A 109 16.23 49.70 0.64
N ARG A 110 14.92 49.98 0.72
CA ARG A 110 14.36 51.32 0.52
C ARG A 110 14.71 52.26 1.67
N ILE A 111 14.46 51.85 2.91
CA ILE A 111 14.62 52.71 4.09
C ILE A 111 16.10 52.94 4.41
N CYS A 112 16.93 51.92 4.28
CA CYS A 112 18.37 52.04 4.56
C CYS A 112 19.21 52.60 3.40
N ALA A 113 18.61 52.88 2.23
CA ALA A 113 19.35 53.47 1.10
C ALA A 113 19.64 54.96 1.32
N GLU A 114 18.76 55.68 2.01
CA GLU A 114 18.89 57.12 2.26
C GLU A 114 19.82 57.41 3.43
N ASP A 115 19.62 56.72 4.56
CA ASP A 115 20.51 56.80 5.72
C ASP A 115 20.63 55.42 6.41
N PRO A 116 21.79 54.74 6.26
CA PRO A 116 22.06 53.44 6.87
C PRO A 116 22.05 53.41 8.41
N ASN A 117 22.20 54.58 9.05
CA ASN A 117 22.30 54.73 10.50
C ASN A 117 21.05 55.35 11.14
N SER A 118 20.06 55.76 10.34
CA SER A 118 18.78 56.27 10.84
C SER A 118 18.08 55.26 11.75
N ASP A 119 17.36 55.76 12.75
CA ASP A 119 16.56 54.94 13.67
C ASP A 119 15.57 54.05 12.90
N ALA A 120 14.96 54.57 11.83
CA ALA A 120 14.08 53.82 10.95
C ALA A 120 14.78 52.63 10.26
N CYS A 121 16.03 52.80 9.82
CA CYS A 121 16.81 51.71 9.24
C CYS A 121 17.22 50.67 10.30
N GLN A 122 17.56 51.11 11.52
CA GLN A 122 17.89 50.21 12.63
C GLN A 122 16.68 49.36 13.04
N ASP A 123 15.50 49.96 13.17
CA ASP A 123 14.26 49.27 13.50
C ASP A 123 13.90 48.19 12.48
N VAL A 124 14.05 48.49 11.18
CA VAL A 124 13.77 47.52 10.11
C VAL A 124 14.83 46.41 10.09
N LYS A 125 16.10 46.71 10.38
CA LYS A 125 17.16 45.70 10.54
C LYS A 125 16.85 44.76 11.71
N GLU A 126 16.42 45.28 12.85
CA GLU A 126 16.05 44.46 14.01
C GLU A 126 14.85 43.55 13.70
N LYS A 127 13.78 44.10 13.10
CA LYS A 127 12.62 43.31 12.67
C LYS A 127 13.00 42.21 11.68
N ALA A 128 13.82 42.53 10.68
CA ALA A 128 14.29 41.55 9.70
C ALA A 128 15.10 40.41 10.35
N LYS A 129 15.91 40.71 11.38
CA LYS A 129 16.62 39.68 12.17
C LYS A 129 15.64 38.81 12.96
N GLY A 130 14.66 39.41 13.63
CA GLY A 130 13.59 38.71 14.35
C GLY A 130 12.81 37.75 13.45
N ASP A 131 12.29 38.27 12.33
CA ASP A 131 11.54 37.49 11.33
C ASP A 131 12.38 36.33 10.76
N SER A 132 13.69 36.57 10.52
CA SER A 132 14.62 35.54 10.04
C SER A 132 14.84 34.43 11.07
N LYS A 133 15.05 34.80 12.35
CA LYS A 133 15.21 33.83 13.45
C LYS A 133 13.97 32.95 13.56
N GLU A 134 12.80 33.57 13.61
CA GLU A 134 11.53 32.86 13.72
C GLU A 134 11.29 31.93 12.53
N PHE A 135 11.57 32.38 11.31
CA PHE A 135 11.46 31.54 10.11
C PHE A 135 12.35 30.30 10.18
N LEU A 136 13.59 30.45 10.65
CA LEU A 136 14.54 29.34 10.79
C LEU A 136 14.07 28.35 11.86
N LEU A 137 13.60 28.82 13.02
CA LEU A 137 13.04 27.96 14.08
C LEU A 137 11.84 27.16 13.58
N ARG A 138 10.87 27.82 12.94
CA ARG A 138 9.71 27.14 12.35
C ARG A 138 10.10 26.10 11.30
N SER A 139 11.22 26.33 10.59
CA SER A 139 11.73 25.38 9.59
C SER A 139 12.36 24.15 10.27
N VAL A 140 13.13 24.37 11.34
CA VAL A 140 13.71 23.31 12.16
C VAL A 140 12.64 22.43 12.80
N ASP A 141 11.63 23.02 13.44
CA ASP A 141 10.57 22.26 14.11
C ASP A 141 9.80 21.36 13.12
N ARG A 142 9.61 21.82 11.89
CA ARG A 142 9.01 21.00 10.82
C ARG A 142 9.90 19.84 10.38
N ILE A 143 11.21 20.08 10.30
CA ILE A 143 12.17 19.03 9.94
C ILE A 143 12.20 17.97 11.05
N LEU A 144 12.27 18.38 12.32
CA LEU A 144 12.22 17.47 13.48
C LEU A 144 10.93 16.66 13.51
N SER A 145 9.77 17.30 13.34
CA SER A 145 8.49 16.58 13.26
C SER A 145 8.44 15.60 12.09
N GLY A 146 9.08 15.92 10.96
CA GLY A 146 9.22 15.01 9.83
C GLY A 146 10.10 13.80 10.14
N LEU A 147 11.21 14.01 10.87
CA LEU A 147 12.14 12.98 11.33
C LEU A 147 11.48 12.03 12.31
N ASP A 148 10.75 12.53 13.31
CA ASP A 148 10.01 11.69 14.27
C ASP A 148 8.99 10.80 13.55
N LYS A 149 8.19 11.38 12.65
CA LYS A 149 7.21 10.61 11.86
C LYS A 149 7.87 9.54 10.98
N MET A 150 9.09 9.79 10.50
CA MET A 150 9.84 8.79 9.76
C MET A 150 10.33 7.67 10.67
N ARG A 151 10.88 8.02 11.84
CA ARG A 151 11.32 7.03 12.85
C ARG A 151 10.18 6.10 13.22
N ASP A 152 8.99 6.65 13.47
CA ASP A 152 7.80 5.86 13.76
C ASP A 152 7.43 4.91 12.60
N ARG A 153 7.58 5.36 11.36
CA ARG A 153 7.33 4.52 10.18
C ARG A 153 8.34 3.40 10.02
N VAL A 154 9.62 3.68 10.25
CA VAL A 154 10.69 2.67 10.21
C VAL A 154 10.44 1.62 11.31
N ALA A 155 10.12 2.05 12.53
CA ALA A 155 9.83 1.14 13.64
C ALA A 155 8.65 0.20 13.32
N ASN A 156 7.57 0.76 12.76
CA ASN A 156 6.35 0.02 12.39
C ASN A 156 6.41 -0.61 10.99
N SER A 157 7.56 -0.57 10.32
CA SER A 157 7.71 -1.20 9.00
C SER A 157 7.95 -2.70 9.11
N GLU A 158 7.79 -3.39 7.98
CA GLU A 158 8.09 -4.81 7.82
C GLU A 158 9.55 -5.05 7.41
N TRP A 159 10.44 -4.10 7.70
CA TRP A 159 11.85 -4.23 7.39
C TRP A 159 12.54 -5.26 8.27
N SER A 160 13.67 -5.77 7.77
CA SER A 160 14.57 -6.57 8.59
C SER A 160 15.03 -5.76 9.81
N GLN A 161 15.34 -6.43 10.91
CA GLN A 161 15.81 -5.74 12.11
C GLN A 161 17.11 -4.96 11.82
N GLU A 162 18.01 -5.53 11.02
CA GLU A 162 19.25 -4.87 10.60
C GLU A 162 18.99 -3.56 9.84
N ASP A 163 18.03 -3.55 8.91
CA ASP A 163 17.68 -2.34 8.15
C ASP A 163 16.98 -1.29 9.03
N LYS A 164 16.14 -1.73 9.98
CA LYS A 164 15.54 -0.85 10.98
C LYS A 164 16.60 -0.19 11.83
N ASP A 165 17.58 -0.95 12.31
CA ASP A 165 18.65 -0.44 13.17
C ASP A 165 19.51 0.59 12.42
N LYS A 166 19.90 0.28 11.17
CA LYS A 166 20.64 1.22 10.30
C LYS A 166 19.86 2.52 10.09
N ALA A 167 18.58 2.43 9.75
CA ALA A 167 17.77 3.62 9.50
C ALA A 167 17.51 4.43 10.77
N THR A 168 17.29 3.78 11.91
CA THR A 168 17.16 4.44 13.22
C THR A 168 18.42 5.23 13.57
N VAL A 169 19.60 4.63 13.43
CA VAL A 169 20.88 5.33 13.68
C VAL A 169 21.02 6.58 12.79
N THR A 170 20.70 6.47 11.50
CA THR A 170 20.74 7.62 10.59
C THR A 170 19.73 8.70 10.99
N LEU A 171 18.51 8.32 11.37
CA LEU A 171 17.46 9.26 11.78
C LEU A 171 17.81 9.97 13.09
N ASP A 172 18.36 9.25 14.07
CA ASP A 172 18.81 9.82 15.34
C ASP A 172 19.96 10.81 15.12
N GLN A 173 20.90 10.49 14.21
CA GLN A 173 21.95 11.44 13.83
C GLN A 173 21.38 12.71 13.20
N TYR A 174 20.38 12.59 12.32
CA TYR A 174 19.72 13.75 11.73
C TYR A 174 18.94 14.59 12.73
N ILE A 175 18.28 13.95 13.70
CA ILE A 175 17.62 14.66 14.79
C ILE A 175 18.66 15.46 15.58
N ALA A 176 19.77 14.83 15.99
CA ALA A 176 20.85 15.50 16.71
C ALA A 176 21.46 16.68 15.92
N ASP A 177 21.72 16.51 14.62
CA ASP A 177 22.24 17.56 13.74
C ASP A 177 21.28 18.77 13.66
N VAL A 178 19.98 18.50 13.54
CA VAL A 178 18.94 19.53 13.41
C VAL A 178 18.68 20.22 14.76
N GLU A 179 18.75 19.50 15.88
CA GLU A 179 18.71 20.07 17.23
C GLU A 179 19.92 20.95 17.53
N ALA A 180 21.11 20.57 17.07
CA ALA A 180 22.30 21.41 17.15
C ALA A 180 22.11 22.72 16.36
N LEU A 181 21.51 22.65 15.17
CA LEU A 181 21.15 23.84 14.40
C LEU A 181 20.08 24.69 15.11
N LYS A 182 19.10 24.06 15.76
CA LYS A 182 18.11 24.75 16.60
C LYS A 182 18.79 25.60 17.66
N THR A 183 19.73 24.99 18.40
CA THR A 183 20.51 25.66 19.44
C THR A 183 21.30 26.84 18.87
N LYS A 184 21.94 26.70 17.70
CA LYS A 184 22.63 27.81 17.02
C LYS A 184 21.67 28.95 16.66
N ILE A 185 20.46 28.64 16.20
CA ILE A 185 19.44 29.65 15.85
C ILE A 185 18.94 30.34 17.12
N GLU A 186 18.67 29.61 18.19
CA GLU A 186 18.21 30.15 19.48
C GLU A 186 19.24 31.11 20.09
N ALA A 187 20.54 30.81 19.93
CA ALA A 187 21.64 31.67 20.34
C ALA A 187 21.78 32.96 19.52
N LEU A 188 21.07 33.12 18.40
CA LEU A 188 21.09 34.37 17.63
C LEU A 188 20.42 35.50 18.42
N THR A 189 21.17 36.57 18.59
CA THR A 189 20.79 37.82 19.24
C THR A 189 20.73 38.97 18.23
N LYS A 190 20.38 40.16 18.72
CA LYS A 190 20.37 41.40 17.94
C LYS A 190 21.77 41.81 17.46
N GLU A 191 22.82 41.41 18.16
CA GLU A 191 24.22 41.71 17.82
C GLU A 191 24.76 40.88 16.65
N ASN A 192 24.11 39.76 16.32
CA ASN A 192 24.57 38.90 15.24
C ASN A 192 24.41 39.57 13.87
N THR A 193 25.37 39.31 12.97
CA THR A 193 25.40 39.88 11.62
C THR A 193 24.53 39.09 10.67
N ARG A 194 24.16 39.71 9.55
CA ARG A 194 23.39 39.05 8.48
C ARG A 194 24.09 37.76 7.99
N GLU A 195 25.40 37.76 7.98
CA GLU A 195 26.24 36.65 7.58
C GLU A 195 26.07 35.45 8.52
N ASN A 196 25.89 35.68 9.84
CA ASN A 196 25.59 34.60 10.79
C ASN A 196 24.25 33.92 10.47
N TYR A 197 23.19 34.70 10.22
CA TYR A 197 21.87 34.17 9.84
C TYR A 197 21.93 33.40 8.52
N LYS A 198 22.67 33.94 7.54
CA LYS A 198 22.83 33.31 6.23
C LYS A 198 23.57 31.97 6.33
N ALA A 199 24.67 31.92 7.09
CA ALA A 199 25.45 30.70 7.28
C ALA A 199 24.60 29.58 7.89
N ILE A 200 23.87 29.89 8.97
CA ILE A 200 22.96 28.92 9.62
C ILE A 200 21.85 28.45 8.67
N ALA A 201 21.28 29.37 7.87
CA ALA A 201 20.28 29.02 6.87
C ALA A 201 20.85 28.08 5.76
N GLU A 202 22.11 28.28 5.36
CA GLU A 202 22.80 27.43 4.39
C GLU A 202 23.11 26.05 4.98
N GLU A 203 23.58 25.97 6.23
CA GLU A 203 23.77 24.71 6.95
C GLU A 203 22.46 23.93 7.06
N LEU A 204 21.37 24.57 7.50
CA LEU A 204 20.05 23.95 7.59
C LEU A 204 19.55 23.45 6.23
N ARG A 205 19.80 24.23 5.16
CA ARG A 205 19.41 23.84 3.81
C ARG A 205 20.23 22.64 3.30
N ALA A 206 21.52 22.60 3.60
CA ALA A 206 22.39 21.47 3.24
C ALA A 206 21.95 20.21 3.98
N LYS A 207 21.75 20.29 5.30
CA LYS A 207 21.26 19.17 6.11
C LYS A 207 19.90 18.68 5.66
N TRP A 208 18.97 19.58 5.36
CA TRP A 208 17.69 19.18 4.79
C TRP A 208 17.83 18.44 3.46
N LYS A 209 18.80 18.80 2.61
CA LYS A 209 19.03 18.11 1.35
C LYS A 209 19.48 16.66 1.59
N GLU A 210 20.38 16.43 2.56
CA GLU A 210 20.80 15.09 2.98
C GLU A 210 19.61 14.28 3.50
N ILE A 211 18.93 14.80 4.53
CA ILE A 211 17.73 14.19 5.13
C ILE A 211 16.71 13.80 4.05
N LYS A 212 16.51 14.68 3.08
CA LYS A 212 15.54 14.50 2.02
C LYS A 212 15.87 13.34 1.09
N GLU A 213 17.14 13.10 0.76
CA GLU A 213 17.50 11.98 -0.11
C GLU A 213 17.28 10.66 0.61
N ASP A 214 17.73 10.55 1.86
CA ASP A 214 17.53 9.35 2.68
C ASP A 214 16.05 9.11 2.98
N PHE A 215 15.26 10.18 3.16
CA PHE A 215 13.81 10.08 3.26
C PHE A 215 13.18 9.40 2.05
N LYS A 216 13.63 9.72 0.83
CA LYS A 216 13.09 9.04 -0.36
C LYS A 216 13.44 7.57 -0.34
N GLU A 217 14.66 7.23 0.06
CA GLU A 217 15.12 5.85 0.09
C GLU A 217 14.35 5.04 1.13
N PHE A 218 14.17 5.60 2.33
CA PHE A 218 13.32 4.99 3.34
C PHE A 218 11.87 4.82 2.85
N ALA A 219 11.31 5.83 2.18
CA ALA A 219 9.97 5.69 1.60
C ALA A 219 9.89 4.56 0.58
N LYS A 220 10.85 4.51 -0.34
CA LYS A 220 10.93 3.50 -1.41
C LYS A 220 11.00 2.11 -0.81
N ASN A 221 11.84 1.90 0.19
CA ASN A 221 12.00 0.61 0.85
C ASN A 221 10.73 0.19 1.62
N VAL A 222 9.99 1.13 2.22
CA VAL A 222 8.68 0.82 2.82
C VAL A 222 7.67 0.37 1.76
N VAL A 223 7.62 1.01 0.59
CA VAL A 223 6.71 0.60 -0.50
C VAL A 223 7.11 -0.75 -1.06
N ASN A 224 8.37 -0.92 -1.44
CA ASN A 224 8.85 -2.12 -2.13
C ASN A 224 8.56 -3.37 -1.29
N ARG A 225 8.84 -3.34 0.02
CA ARG A 225 8.50 -4.46 0.92
C ARG A 225 7.00 -4.77 0.97
N LYS A 226 6.13 -3.77 0.87
CA LYS A 226 4.69 -4.00 0.78
C LYS A 226 4.32 -4.64 -0.56
N LEU A 227 4.94 -4.22 -1.66
CA LEU A 227 4.72 -4.79 -2.98
C LEU A 227 5.26 -6.22 -3.08
N ASP A 228 6.39 -6.53 -2.46
CA ASP A 228 6.95 -7.90 -2.37
C ASP A 228 5.94 -8.85 -1.70
N LYS A 229 5.28 -8.40 -0.62
CA LYS A 229 4.20 -9.17 0.02
C LYS A 229 2.97 -9.35 -0.89
N VAL A 230 2.76 -8.48 -1.88
CA VAL A 230 1.71 -8.69 -2.89
C VAL A 230 2.15 -9.76 -3.88
N VAL A 231 3.39 -9.70 -4.37
CA VAL A 231 3.97 -10.73 -5.24
C VAL A 231 3.84 -12.10 -4.59
N GLU A 232 4.24 -12.23 -3.32
CA GLU A 232 4.14 -13.48 -2.55
C GLU A 232 2.69 -14.00 -2.49
N ARG A 233 1.73 -13.14 -2.15
CA ARG A 233 0.32 -13.53 -2.08
C ARG A 233 -0.25 -13.94 -3.44
N MET A 234 0.15 -13.28 -4.50
CA MET A 234 -0.28 -13.62 -5.85
C MET A 234 0.36 -14.92 -6.36
N ASN A 235 1.61 -15.22 -5.99
CA ASN A 235 2.24 -16.51 -6.25
C ASN A 235 1.49 -17.64 -5.54
N ASN A 236 1.17 -17.46 -4.25
CA ASN A 236 0.36 -18.43 -3.51
C ASN A 236 -1.01 -18.67 -4.17
N ALA A 237 -1.64 -17.62 -4.71
CA ALA A 237 -2.88 -17.76 -5.47
C ALA A 237 -2.68 -18.50 -6.80
N ALA A 238 -1.60 -18.22 -7.53
CA ALA A 238 -1.25 -18.92 -8.76
C ALA A 238 -1.04 -20.43 -8.51
N ASP A 239 -0.38 -20.81 -7.43
CA ASP A 239 -0.16 -22.21 -7.05
C ASP A 239 -1.48 -22.92 -6.72
N LYS A 240 -2.41 -22.24 -6.03
CA LYS A 240 -3.78 -22.76 -5.82
C LYS A 240 -4.50 -22.98 -7.15
N PHE A 241 -4.41 -22.06 -8.10
CA PHE A 241 -5.01 -22.22 -9.42
C PHE A 241 -4.38 -23.35 -10.22
N GLU A 242 -3.05 -23.53 -10.14
CA GLU A 242 -2.37 -24.67 -10.76
C GLU A 242 -2.92 -26.00 -10.27
N ALA A 243 -3.08 -26.16 -8.95
CA ALA A 243 -3.67 -27.36 -8.37
C ALA A 243 -5.12 -27.59 -8.81
N ILE A 244 -5.92 -26.53 -8.93
CA ILE A 244 -7.31 -26.62 -9.43
C ILE A 244 -7.33 -27.04 -10.91
N ILE A 245 -6.50 -26.42 -11.74
CA ILE A 245 -6.37 -26.73 -13.17
C ILE A 245 -5.91 -28.18 -13.36
N GLY A 246 -4.97 -28.66 -12.53
CA GLY A 246 -4.55 -30.06 -12.52
C GLY A 246 -5.74 -31.01 -12.32
N ARG A 247 -6.54 -30.79 -11.27
CA ARG A 247 -7.75 -31.57 -10.99
C ARG A 247 -8.79 -31.52 -12.10
N LEU A 248 -8.98 -30.35 -12.74
CA LEU A 248 -9.90 -30.22 -13.88
C LEU A 248 -9.41 -30.98 -15.11
N SER A 249 -8.09 -30.93 -15.38
CA SER A 249 -7.46 -31.66 -16.48
C SER A 249 -7.55 -33.17 -16.29
N GLU A 250 -7.39 -33.67 -15.05
CA GLU A 250 -7.55 -35.10 -14.72
C GLU A 250 -8.98 -35.58 -14.97
N LYS A 251 -9.97 -34.71 -14.79
CA LYS A 251 -11.38 -34.98 -15.10
C LYS A 251 -11.72 -34.81 -16.59
N GLY A 252 -10.72 -34.60 -17.45
CA GLY A 252 -10.91 -34.54 -18.91
C GLY A 252 -11.40 -33.19 -19.45
N VAL A 253 -11.46 -32.15 -18.63
CA VAL A 253 -11.85 -30.81 -19.09
C VAL A 253 -10.69 -30.17 -19.88
N ASP A 254 -11.01 -29.49 -20.98
CA ASP A 254 -10.03 -28.66 -21.70
C ASP A 254 -9.65 -27.45 -20.84
N VAL A 255 -8.40 -27.43 -20.38
CA VAL A 255 -7.83 -26.39 -19.52
C VAL A 255 -6.81 -25.50 -20.27
N THR A 256 -6.81 -25.53 -21.60
CA THR A 256 -5.78 -24.86 -22.42
C THR A 256 -5.70 -23.36 -22.12
N GLU A 257 -6.83 -22.66 -22.11
CA GLU A 257 -6.87 -21.21 -21.84
C GLU A 257 -6.46 -20.89 -20.39
N ALA A 258 -6.94 -21.67 -19.42
CA ALA A 258 -6.57 -21.49 -18.02
C ALA A 258 -5.07 -21.70 -17.77
N LYS A 259 -4.44 -22.68 -18.44
CA LYS A 259 -2.98 -22.88 -18.40
C LYS A 259 -2.22 -21.71 -19.02
N SER A 260 -2.71 -21.16 -20.13
CA SER A 260 -2.12 -19.98 -20.77
C SER A 260 -2.14 -18.77 -19.83
N LEU A 261 -3.31 -18.46 -19.25
CA LEU A 261 -3.47 -17.36 -18.30
C LEU A 261 -2.62 -17.53 -17.04
N LEU A 262 -2.48 -18.77 -16.52
CA LEU A 262 -1.60 -19.06 -15.39
C LEU A 262 -0.12 -18.81 -15.74
N SER A 263 0.32 -19.19 -16.95
CA SER A 263 1.67 -18.91 -17.44
C SER A 263 1.93 -17.40 -17.54
N ASP A 264 1.00 -16.65 -18.14
CA ASP A 264 1.11 -15.19 -18.26
C ASP A 264 1.14 -14.51 -16.88
N LEU A 265 0.32 -15.00 -15.93
CA LEU A 265 0.32 -14.52 -14.56
C LEU A 265 1.70 -14.71 -13.91
N ARG A 266 2.26 -15.93 -13.99
CA ARG A 266 3.59 -16.22 -13.41
C ARG A 266 4.69 -15.37 -14.02
N ALA A 267 4.72 -15.24 -15.35
CA ALA A 267 5.68 -14.37 -16.02
C ALA A 267 5.59 -12.92 -15.52
N LYS A 268 4.37 -12.40 -15.32
CA LYS A 268 4.17 -11.05 -14.77
C LYS A 268 4.58 -10.91 -13.31
N LEU A 269 4.41 -11.96 -12.51
CA LEU A 269 4.86 -11.97 -11.12
C LEU A 269 6.39 -12.02 -11.03
N ASP A 270 7.06 -12.74 -11.93
CA ASP A 270 8.52 -12.76 -12.02
C ASP A 270 9.07 -11.38 -12.45
N GLU A 271 8.46 -10.75 -13.46
CA GLU A 271 8.79 -9.36 -13.85
C GLU A 271 8.60 -8.40 -12.67
N ALA A 272 7.48 -8.53 -11.93
CA ALA A 272 7.19 -7.69 -10.78
C ALA A 272 8.18 -7.93 -9.62
N ALA A 273 8.61 -9.16 -9.38
CA ALA A 273 9.60 -9.49 -8.36
C ALA A 273 10.98 -8.87 -8.64
N ALA A 274 11.32 -8.70 -9.93
CA ALA A 274 12.57 -8.09 -10.36
C ALA A 274 12.54 -6.55 -10.45
N ALA A 275 11.34 -5.96 -10.47
CA ALA A 275 11.13 -4.52 -10.60
C ALA A 275 11.03 -3.81 -9.23
N GLU A 276 11.09 -2.48 -9.23
CA GLU A 276 10.91 -1.68 -8.01
C GLU A 276 9.94 -0.51 -8.19
N GLY A 277 9.29 -0.11 -7.09
CA GLY A 277 8.52 1.11 -7.00
C GLY A 277 7.34 1.16 -8.00
N ARG A 278 7.35 2.14 -8.91
CA ARG A 278 6.23 2.37 -9.83
C ARG A 278 6.08 1.29 -10.89
N GLU A 279 7.21 0.73 -11.34
CA GLU A 279 7.22 -0.32 -12.34
C GLU A 279 6.66 -1.61 -11.76
N GLN A 280 7.16 -2.02 -10.60
CA GLN A 280 6.61 -3.15 -9.83
C GLN A 280 5.10 -2.99 -9.59
N HIS A 281 4.65 -1.81 -9.18
CA HIS A 281 3.22 -1.54 -8.99
C HIS A 281 2.40 -1.66 -10.29
N ALA A 282 2.94 -1.22 -11.44
CA ALA A 282 2.26 -1.35 -12.72
C ALA A 282 2.13 -2.82 -13.15
N LEU A 283 3.20 -3.60 -13.00
CA LEU A 283 3.23 -5.03 -13.28
C LEU A 283 2.27 -5.81 -12.38
N LEU A 284 2.22 -5.49 -11.09
CA LEU A 284 1.26 -6.08 -10.15
C LEU A 284 -0.20 -5.78 -10.53
N LYS A 285 -0.48 -4.61 -11.10
CA LYS A 285 -1.80 -4.26 -11.61
C LYS A 285 -2.17 -5.11 -12.84
N GLU A 286 -1.23 -5.34 -13.74
CA GLU A 286 -1.42 -6.21 -14.90
C GLU A 286 -1.64 -7.66 -14.45
N ALA A 287 -0.79 -8.17 -13.56
CA ALA A 287 -0.91 -9.49 -12.95
C ALA A 287 -2.30 -9.68 -12.29
N HIS A 288 -2.80 -8.67 -11.57
CA HIS A 288 -4.12 -8.75 -10.94
C HIS A 288 -5.26 -8.82 -11.98
N GLY A 289 -5.10 -8.13 -13.11
CA GLY A 289 -6.02 -8.24 -14.25
C GLY A 289 -6.04 -9.65 -14.83
N ILE A 290 -4.87 -10.30 -14.96
CA ILE A 290 -4.75 -11.68 -15.44
C ILE A 290 -5.37 -12.65 -14.43
N LEU A 291 -5.08 -12.48 -13.14
CA LEU A 291 -5.65 -13.30 -12.06
C LEU A 291 -7.18 -13.31 -12.09
N LYS A 292 -7.81 -12.15 -12.34
CA LYS A 292 -9.28 -12.06 -12.49
C LYS A 292 -9.82 -12.85 -13.68
N LYS A 293 -9.12 -12.81 -14.82
CA LYS A 293 -9.50 -13.61 -15.99
C LYS A 293 -9.33 -15.10 -15.73
N LEU A 294 -8.22 -15.48 -15.10
CA LEU A 294 -7.94 -16.86 -14.71
C LEU A 294 -9.03 -17.40 -13.77
N ASN A 295 -9.43 -16.60 -12.77
CA ASN A 295 -10.51 -16.98 -11.87
C ASN A 295 -11.84 -17.16 -12.61
N ALA A 296 -12.19 -16.24 -13.51
CA ALA A 296 -13.41 -16.36 -14.31
C ALA A 296 -13.41 -17.63 -15.16
N GLU A 297 -12.30 -17.91 -15.83
CA GLU A 297 -12.14 -19.10 -16.67
C GLU A 297 -12.28 -20.39 -15.84
N VAL A 298 -11.56 -20.50 -14.73
CA VAL A 298 -11.64 -21.67 -13.83
C VAL A 298 -13.06 -21.85 -13.28
N MET A 299 -13.79 -20.77 -13.01
CA MET A 299 -15.19 -20.85 -12.58
C MET A 299 -16.11 -21.36 -13.68
N GLU A 300 -15.92 -20.96 -14.94
CA GLU A 300 -16.68 -21.52 -16.07
C GLU A 300 -16.37 -23.02 -16.25
N LEU A 301 -15.09 -23.41 -16.21
CA LEU A 301 -14.68 -24.82 -16.30
C LEU A 301 -15.26 -25.70 -15.18
N ARG A 302 -15.43 -25.14 -13.98
CA ARG A 302 -16.13 -25.84 -12.88
C ARG A 302 -17.62 -25.98 -13.14
N ARG A 303 -18.27 -24.99 -13.75
CA ARG A 303 -19.70 -25.04 -14.08
C ARG A 303 -19.98 -26.06 -15.17
N THR A 304 -19.17 -26.11 -16.22
CA THR A 304 -19.33 -27.10 -17.31
C THR A 304 -19.23 -28.52 -16.76
N LEU A 305 -18.23 -28.80 -15.92
CA LEU A 305 -18.09 -30.09 -15.26
C LEU A 305 -19.29 -30.46 -14.39
N LYS A 306 -19.86 -29.49 -13.64
CA LYS A 306 -21.06 -29.72 -12.83
C LYS A 306 -22.28 -30.02 -13.71
N SER A 307 -22.45 -29.33 -14.84
CA SER A 307 -23.56 -29.60 -15.76
C SER A 307 -23.45 -30.93 -16.49
N GLU A 308 -22.24 -31.36 -16.86
CA GLU A 308 -21.99 -32.65 -17.48
C GLU A 308 -22.26 -33.80 -16.50
N ASN A 309 -21.81 -33.68 -15.25
CA ASN A 309 -22.12 -34.66 -14.20
C ASN A 309 -23.62 -34.73 -13.88
N ALA A 310 -24.34 -33.60 -13.87
CA ALA A 310 -25.79 -33.59 -13.65
C ALA A 310 -26.57 -34.26 -14.80
N GLY A 311 -26.08 -34.15 -16.05
CA GLY A 311 -26.66 -34.82 -17.21
C GLY A 311 -26.46 -36.34 -17.19
N ILE A 312 -25.35 -36.83 -16.63
CA ILE A 312 -25.06 -38.27 -16.50
C ILE A 312 -25.95 -38.93 -15.42
N VAL A 313 -26.25 -38.23 -14.32
CA VAL A 313 -27.14 -38.76 -13.26
C VAL A 313 -28.60 -38.89 -13.73
N SER A 314 -29.04 -38.06 -14.67
CA SER A 314 -30.39 -38.15 -15.28
C SER A 314 -30.53 -39.29 -16.31
N GLY A 315 -29.44 -39.94 -16.73
CA GLY A 315 -29.43 -40.90 -17.84
C GLY A 315 -29.45 -42.37 -17.45
N ASN A 316 -29.42 -42.71 -16.15
CA ASN A 316 -29.53 -44.08 -15.66
C ASN A 316 -30.91 -44.33 -15.01
N GLU A 317 -31.97 -44.30 -15.81
CA GLU A 317 -33.14 -45.14 -15.52
C GLU A 317 -32.86 -46.52 -16.09
N PRO A 318 -32.79 -47.60 -15.29
CA PRO A 318 -32.67 -48.94 -15.83
C PRO A 318 -33.99 -49.33 -16.50
N GLU A 319 -33.96 -49.36 -17.83
CA GLU A 319 -34.86 -50.16 -18.65
C GLU A 319 -34.55 -51.64 -18.36
N SER A 320 -35.45 -52.33 -17.66
CA SER A 320 -35.62 -53.77 -17.79
C SER A 320 -37.06 -54.15 -17.45
N ASP A 321 -37.87 -54.24 -18.50
CA ASP A 321 -38.99 -55.17 -18.57
C ASP A 321 -38.46 -56.60 -18.38
N ASP A 322 -39.10 -57.37 -17.51
CA ASP A 322 -39.60 -58.71 -17.84
C ASP A 322 -40.47 -59.21 -16.69
N LYS A 323 -41.79 -59.12 -16.91
CA LYS A 323 -42.81 -59.86 -16.16
C LYS A 323 -42.99 -61.21 -16.84
N GLU A 324 -42.44 -62.26 -16.26
CA GLU A 324 -43.02 -63.60 -16.39
C GLU A 324 -43.66 -64.01 -15.07
N ASP A 325 -44.93 -64.38 -15.22
CA ASP A 325 -45.89 -64.84 -14.24
C ASP A 325 -45.62 -66.32 -13.95
N ASP A 326 -45.56 -66.70 -12.66
CA ASP A 326 -45.99 -68.04 -12.25
C ASP A 326 -46.43 -68.03 -10.78
N THR A 327 -47.74 -68.12 -10.62
CA THR A 327 -48.45 -68.37 -9.38
C THR A 327 -48.22 -69.79 -8.87
N ALA A 328 -47.88 -69.97 -7.59
CA ALA A 328 -48.21 -71.19 -6.84
C ALA A 328 -48.26 -70.96 -5.31
N GLU A 329 -49.49 -71.00 -4.81
CA GLU A 329 -49.98 -71.49 -3.51
C GLU A 329 -49.07 -71.60 -2.27
N ALA A 330 -49.51 -70.86 -1.25
CA ALA A 330 -49.66 -71.19 0.17
C ALA A 330 -49.09 -72.53 0.71
N THR A 331 -48.39 -72.44 1.84
CA THR A 331 -48.83 -73.08 3.11
C THR A 331 -48.16 -72.43 4.32
N SER A 332 -48.95 -72.26 5.37
CA SER A 332 -48.53 -71.82 6.70
C SER A 332 -47.92 -72.97 7.51
N SER A 333 -46.99 -72.69 8.42
CA SER A 333 -47.09 -73.09 9.84
C SER A 333 -45.78 -72.81 10.59
N ASP A 334 -45.95 -72.21 11.79
CA ASP A 334 -45.35 -72.56 13.10
C ASP A 334 -43.85 -72.87 13.20
N ASN A 335 -43.12 -72.61 14.29
CA ASN A 335 -43.21 -71.83 15.52
C ASN A 335 -41.91 -72.20 16.28
N THR A 336 -41.65 -71.53 17.41
CA THR A 336 -40.68 -71.86 18.49
C THR A 336 -39.18 -71.70 18.14
N ALA A 337 -38.49 -70.72 18.71
CA ALA A 337 -38.01 -70.64 20.11
C ALA A 337 -37.02 -71.77 20.44
N ASP A 338 -35.74 -71.45 20.72
CA ASP A 338 -35.24 -71.27 22.08
C ASP A 338 -33.71 -71.07 22.10
N ALA A 339 -33.25 -70.31 23.11
CA ALA A 339 -31.96 -70.38 23.81
C ALA A 339 -30.62 -70.20 23.04
N ALA A 340 -29.54 -69.68 23.61
CA ALA A 340 -29.23 -68.89 24.79
C ALA A 340 -27.68 -68.80 24.78
N THR A 341 -27.14 -67.70 25.31
CA THR A 341 -25.85 -67.64 26.03
C THR A 341 -24.57 -68.13 25.33
N ALA A 342 -23.73 -67.18 24.94
CA ALA A 342 -22.49 -66.86 25.67
C ALA A 342 -22.07 -65.42 25.38
#